data_AF-A0A967KAN0-F1
#
_entry.id   AF-A0A967KAN0-F1
#
_cell.length_a   1.000
_cell.length_b   1.000
_cell.length_c   1.000
_cell.angle_alpha   90.00
_cell.angle_beta   90.00
_cell.angle_gamma   90.00
#
_symmetry.space_group_name_H-M   'P 1'
#
loop_
_entity.id
_entity.type
_entity.pdbx_description
1 polymer ?
#
loop_
_entity_poly.entity_id
_entity_poly.type
_entity_poly.pdbx_seq_one_letter_code
_entity_poly.pdbx_strand_id
1 'polypeptide(L)'
;MKKRLTRVLLITIFIIALSMWISPTERTQAQPSSDSAVIIGIVNDTQGNPIEEAQVSLTTGPATEPFRESETHEGGAFTINLDTE
;
A
#
# COMPACT_ATOMS: atom_id res chain seq x y z
N MET A 1 38.77 45.91 10.87
CA MET A 1 37.40 45.51 10.44
C MET A 1 37.35 44.80 9.08
N LYS A 2 38.10 45.22 8.05
CA LYS A 2 38.01 44.66 6.67
C LYS A 2 38.18 43.12 6.57
N LYS A 3 39.11 42.52 7.32
CA LYS A 3 39.37 41.06 7.30
C LYS A 3 38.21 40.20 7.83
N ARG A 4 37.39 40.75 8.74
CA ARG A 4 36.21 40.03 9.29
C ARG A 4 35.07 40.01 8.28
N LEU A 5 34.86 41.13 7.57
CA LEU A 5 33.83 41.24 6.54
C LEU A 5 34.11 40.32 5.34
N THR A 6 35.38 40.23 4.89
CA THR A 6 35.77 39.34 3.80
C THR A 6 35.57 37.86 4.14
N ARG A 7 35.83 37.46 5.40
CA ARG A 7 35.62 36.08 5.85
C ARG A 7 34.14 35.72 5.93
N VAL A 8 33.30 36.64 6.42
CA VAL A 8 31.84 36.43 6.47
C VAL A 8 31.28 36.29 5.06
N LEU A 9 31.68 37.15 4.12
CA LEU A 9 31.24 37.09 2.73
C LEU A 9 31.58 35.74 2.07
N LEU A 10 32.80 35.24 2.28
CA LEU A 10 33.24 33.95 1.72
C LEU A 10 32.44 32.77 2.29
N ILE A 11 32.12 32.78 3.58
CA ILE A 11 31.31 31.75 4.22
C ILE A 11 29.88 31.76 3.66
N THR A 12 29.29 32.95 3.46
CA THR A 12 27.94 33.07 2.92
C THR A 12 27.85 32.55 1.47
N ILE A 13 28.83 32.90 0.63
CA ILE A 13 28.90 32.40 -0.75
C ILE A 13 29.06 30.88 -0.77
N PHE A 14 29.88 30.33 0.13
CA PHE A 14 30.09 28.89 0.23
C PHE A 14 28.81 28.13 0.63
N ILE A 15 28.03 28.67 1.58
CA ILE A 15 26.75 28.06 2.00
C ILE A 15 25.73 28.07 0.85
N ILE A 16 25.63 29.17 0.10
CA ILE A 16 24.72 29.28 -1.06
C ILE A 16 25.12 28.28 -2.15
N ALA A 17 26.41 28.17 -2.45
CA ALA A 17 26.91 27.20 -3.43
C ALA A 17 26.66 25.74 -3.00
N LEU A 18 26.79 25.43 -1.70
CA LEU A 18 26.51 24.11 -1.16
C LEU A 18 25.01 23.76 -1.27
N SER A 19 24.13 24.74 -1.16
CA SER A 19 22.67 24.53 -1.25
C SER A 19 22.18 24.20 -2.66
N MET A 20 22.92 24.59 -3.72
CA MET A 20 22.53 24.33 -5.11
C MET A 20 22.89 22.91 -5.61
N TRP A 21 23.60 22.11 -4.80
CA TRP A 21 23.96 20.72 -5.15
C TRP A 21 22.98 19.67 -4.61
N ILE A 22 22.05 20.08 -3.75
CA ILE A 22 21.03 19.19 -3.19
C ILE A 22 19.72 19.48 -3.91
N SER A 23 19.69 19.23 -5.22
CA SER A 23 18.41 19.04 -5.90
C SER A 23 18.08 17.56 -5.71
N PRO A 24 17.16 17.18 -4.80
CA PRO A 24 16.62 15.83 -4.84
C PRO A 24 15.90 15.72 -6.18
N THR A 25 16.50 15.00 -7.13
CA THR A 25 15.75 14.51 -8.27
C THR A 25 14.82 13.45 -7.70
N GLU A 26 13.65 13.87 -7.22
CA GLU A 26 12.57 12.96 -6.92
C GLU A 26 12.16 12.33 -8.25
N ARG A 27 12.77 11.19 -8.57
CA ARG A 27 12.17 10.27 -9.51
C ARG A 27 10.91 9.79 -8.81
N THR A 28 9.78 10.43 -9.09
CA THR A 28 8.47 9.84 -8.83
C THR A 28 8.43 8.54 -9.63
N GLN A 29 8.90 7.45 -9.04
CA GLN A 29 8.51 6.13 -9.51
C GLN A 29 7.01 6.07 -9.29
N ALA A 30 6.25 5.98 -10.37
CA ALA A 30 4.88 5.52 -10.26
C ALA A 30 4.96 4.17 -9.54
N GLN A 31 4.47 4.13 -8.30
CA GLN A 31 4.25 2.86 -7.63
C GLN A 31 3.21 2.13 -8.48
N PRO A 32 3.48 0.91 -8.96
CA PRO A 32 2.43 0.14 -9.62
C PRO A 32 1.28 0.04 -8.62
N SER A 33 0.11 0.55 -8.99
CA SER A 33 -1.11 0.34 -8.23
C SER A 33 -1.47 -1.13 -8.38
N SER A 34 -0.95 -1.98 -7.48
CA SER A 34 -1.55 -3.28 -7.26
C SER A 34 -2.86 -3.01 -6.54
N ASP A 35 -3.94 -2.82 -7.30
CA ASP A 35 -5.28 -2.60 -6.75
C ASP A 35 -5.81 -3.94 -6.20
N SER A 36 -5.20 -4.43 -5.12
CA SER A 36 -5.66 -5.63 -4.42
C SER A 36 -6.84 -5.27 -3.52
N ALA A 37 -7.95 -5.98 -3.64
CA ALA A 37 -9.06 -5.93 -2.70
C ALA A 37 -9.10 -7.20 -1.83
N VAL A 38 -9.66 -7.10 -0.62
CA VAL A 38 -9.81 -8.24 0.29
C VAL A 38 -11.27 -8.34 0.73
N ILE A 39 -11.85 -9.52 0.62
CA ILE A 39 -13.17 -9.85 1.16
C ILE A 39 -12.98 -10.73 2.38
N ILE A 40 -13.54 -10.30 3.51
CA ILE A 40 -13.54 -11.05 4.77
C ILE A 40 -15.00 -11.25 5.18
N GLY A 41 -15.33 -12.44 5.66
CA GLY A 41 -16.68 -12.74 6.14
C GLY A 41 -16.68 -13.84 7.18
N ILE A 42 -17.84 -14.03 7.79
CA ILE A 42 -18.13 -15.10 8.76
C ILE A 42 -19.38 -15.83 8.27
N VAL A 43 -19.33 -17.16 8.26
CA VAL A 43 -20.48 -18.01 7.92
C VAL A 43 -21.05 -18.58 9.22
N ASN A 44 -22.34 -18.31 9.46
CA ASN A 44 -23.08 -18.83 10.61
C ASN A 44 -24.29 -19.66 10.17
N ASP A 45 -24.72 -20.59 11.00
CA ASP A 45 -26.00 -21.29 10.86
C ASP A 45 -27.19 -20.39 11.25
N THR A 46 -28.41 -20.93 11.15
CA THR A 46 -29.64 -20.20 11.48
C THR A 46 -29.82 -19.87 12.97
N GLN A 47 -29.00 -20.45 13.83
CA GLN A 47 -28.98 -20.24 15.28
C GLN A 47 -27.86 -19.27 15.69
N GLY A 48 -27.00 -18.87 14.75
CA GLY A 48 -25.88 -17.97 14.98
C GLY A 48 -24.57 -18.67 15.35
N ASN A 49 -24.49 -20.00 15.25
CA ASN A 49 -23.25 -20.72 15.47
C ASN A 49 -22.36 -20.63 14.22
N PRO A 50 -21.05 -20.38 14.36
CA PRO A 50 -20.13 -20.36 13.23
C PRO A 50 -20.01 -21.75 12.59
N ILE A 51 -19.88 -21.77 11.26
CA ILE A 51 -19.66 -22.99 10.48
C ILE A 51 -18.21 -23.01 10.01
N GLU A 52 -17.43 -23.96 10.52
CA GLU A 52 -16.05 -24.22 10.10
C GLU A 52 -16.02 -25.20 8.92
N GLU A 53 -14.93 -25.22 8.15
CA GLU A 53 -14.71 -26.13 7.01
C GLU A 53 -15.76 -25.96 5.87
N ALA A 54 -16.44 -24.81 5.82
CA ALA A 54 -17.39 -24.50 4.77
C ALA A 54 -16.67 -23.96 3.54
N GLN A 55 -16.97 -24.53 2.37
CA GLN A 55 -16.48 -24.02 1.09
C GLN A 55 -17.19 -22.70 0.75
N VAL A 56 -16.41 -21.66 0.48
CA VAL A 56 -16.87 -20.33 0.04
C VAL A 56 -16.34 -20.08 -1.36
N SER A 57 -17.23 -19.88 -2.33
CA SER A 57 -16.88 -19.51 -3.71
C SER A 57 -17.38 -18.10 -4.01
N LEU A 58 -16.51 -17.27 -4.58
CA LEU A 58 -16.79 -15.89 -4.95
C LEU A 58 -16.59 -15.71 -6.46
N THR A 59 -17.57 -15.06 -7.10
CA THR A 59 -17.52 -14.67 -8.50
C THR A 59 -17.71 -13.17 -8.62
N THR A 60 -16.73 -12.45 -9.15
CA THR A 60 -16.86 -11.02 -9.49
C THR A 60 -17.39 -10.85 -10.92
N GLY A 61 -18.37 -9.97 -11.12
CA GLY A 61 -18.98 -9.73 -12.44
C GLY A 61 -18.15 -8.81 -13.36
N PRO A 62 -18.45 -8.73 -14.68
CA PRO A 62 -19.31 -9.62 -15.47
C PRO A 62 -18.51 -10.81 -16.01
N ALA A 63 -18.47 -11.88 -15.20
CA ALA A 63 -18.34 -13.28 -15.61
C ALA A 63 -17.12 -13.72 -16.45
N THR A 64 -15.99 -13.01 -16.41
CA THR A 64 -14.78 -13.45 -17.13
C THR A 64 -13.55 -13.64 -16.23
N GLU A 65 -13.75 -13.84 -14.92
CA GLU A 65 -12.72 -13.86 -13.84
C GLU A 65 -12.60 -12.53 -13.09
N PRO A 66 -12.20 -12.55 -11.80
CA PRO A 66 -11.76 -13.71 -11.00
C PRO A 66 -12.86 -14.55 -10.30
N PHE A 67 -12.81 -15.87 -10.51
CA PHE A 67 -13.39 -16.88 -9.62
C PHE A 67 -12.39 -17.19 -8.51
N ARG A 68 -12.83 -17.18 -7.25
CA ARG A 68 -11.97 -17.48 -6.09
C ARG A 68 -12.70 -18.37 -5.11
N GLU A 69 -11.92 -19.22 -4.46
CA GLU A 69 -12.40 -20.13 -3.42
C GLU A 69 -11.62 -19.93 -2.13
N SER A 70 -12.31 -20.10 -1.01
CA SER A 70 -11.75 -20.16 0.33
C SER A 70 -12.53 -21.20 1.13
N GLU A 71 -11.96 -21.61 2.24
CA GLU A 71 -12.64 -22.40 3.26
C GLU A 71 -12.81 -21.54 4.51
N THR A 72 -13.85 -21.79 5.32
CA THR A 72 -13.97 -21.16 6.63
C THR A 72 -13.08 -21.87 7.65
N HIS A 73 -12.45 -21.08 8.52
CA HIS A 73 -11.61 -21.55 9.62
C HIS A 73 -12.32 -21.36 10.97
N GLU A 74 -11.55 -21.41 12.05
CA GLU A 74 -12.02 -21.18 13.43
C GLU A 74 -12.95 -19.96 13.50
N GLY A 75 -14.13 -20.16 14.10
CA GLY A 75 -15.14 -19.11 14.21
C GLY A 75 -15.85 -18.77 12.90
N GLY A 76 -15.78 -19.66 11.89
CA GLY A 76 -16.51 -19.55 10.62
C GLY A 76 -15.97 -18.48 9.68
N ALA A 77 -14.77 -17.96 9.95
CA ALA A 77 -14.18 -16.85 9.20
C ALA A 77 -13.51 -17.32 7.90
N PHE A 78 -13.65 -16.54 6.83
CA PHE A 78 -12.94 -16.75 5.57
C PHE A 78 -12.31 -15.43 5.07
N THR A 79 -11.31 -15.55 4.20
CA THR A 79 -10.66 -14.39 3.55
C THR A 79 -10.37 -14.71 2.08
N ILE A 80 -10.78 -13.82 1.17
CA ILE A 80 -10.52 -13.94 -0.26
C ILE A 80 -9.81 -12.68 -0.73
N ASN A 81 -8.61 -12.86 -1.31
CA ASN A 81 -7.87 -11.78 -1.96
C ASN A 81 -8.27 -11.69 -3.45
N LEU A 82 -8.53 -10.47 -3.89
CA LEU A 82 -8.84 -10.10 -5.26
C LEU A 82 -7.67 -9.27 -5.78
N ASP A 83 -6.78 -9.93 -6.50
CA ASP A 83 -5.77 -9.22 -7.28
C ASP A 83 -6.43 -8.79 -8.60
N THR A 84 -6.48 -7.49 -8.86
CA THR A 84 -6.82 -6.98 -10.20
C THR A 84 -5.55 -6.99 -11.04
N GLU A 85 -5.48 -7.84 -12.06
CA GLU A 85 -4.41 -7.80 -13.07
C GLU A 85 -4.48 -6.51 -13.92
#